data_AF-A0A2E7PEN9-F1
#
_entry.id   AF-A0A2E7PEN9-F1
#
_cell.length_a   1.000
_cell.length_b   1.000
_cell.length_c   1.000
_cell.angle_alpha   90.00
_cell.angle_beta   90.00
_cell.angle_gamma   90.00
#
_symmetry.space_group_name_H-M   'P 1'
#
loop_
_entity.id
_entity.type
_entity.pdbx_description
1 polymer ?
#
loop_
_entity_poly.entity_id
_entity_poly.type
_entity_poly.pdbx_seq_one_letter_code
_entity_poly.pdbx_strand_id
1 'polypeptide(L)' 'MGDKIGIMGAGALGSYVGAFLSRIGEDVTLIDMWPEHV' A
#
# COMPACT_ATOMS: atom_id res chain seq x y z
N MET A 1 -15.16 0.77 8.86
CA MET A 1 -13.84 0.11 9.05
C MET A 1 -13.52 -0.47 7.69
N GLY A 2 -12.52 0.08 7.00
CA GLY A 2 -12.17 -0.38 5.65
C GLY A 2 -11.67 -1.83 5.68
N ASP A 3 -11.67 -2.46 4.52
CA ASP A 3 -11.11 -3.78 4.32
C ASP A 3 -9.59 -3.75 4.51
N LYS A 4 -9.05 -4.88 4.97
CA LYS A 4 -7.61 -5.06 5.16
C LYS A 4 -6.99 -5.49 3.84
N ILE A 5 -6.17 -4.61 3.25
CA ILE A 5 -5.59 -4.81 1.93
C ILE A 5 -4.07 -4.83 2.04
N GLY A 6 -3.45 -5.95 1.67
CA GLY A 6 -2.00 -6.05 1.52
C GLY A 6 -1.58 -5.74 0.08
N ILE A 7 -0.59 -4.86 -0.09
CA ILE A 7 0.03 -4.57 -1.39
C ILE A 7 1.49 -5.03 -1.34
N MET A 8 1.82 -6.01 -2.18
CA MET A 8 3.19 -6.51 -2.36
C MET A 8 3.92 -5.66 -3.41
N GLY A 9 5.00 -5.01 -3.01
CA GLY A 9 5.78 -4.03 -3.76
C GLY A 9 5.31 -2.59 -3.51
N ALA A 10 6.14 -1.77 -2.85
CA ALA A 10 5.91 -0.36 -2.55
C ALA A 10 6.57 0.59 -3.57
N GLY A 11 6.88 0.09 -4.77
CA GLY A 11 7.37 0.92 -5.88
C GLY A 11 6.30 1.88 -6.44
N ALA A 12 6.60 2.52 -7.57
CA ALA A 12 5.78 3.59 -8.15
C ALA A 12 4.28 3.26 -8.25
N LEU A 13 3.93 2.08 -8.77
CA LEU A 13 2.53 1.67 -8.93
C LEU A 13 1.87 1.29 -7.59
N GLY A 14 2.54 0.46 -6.79
CA GLY A 14 1.99 -0.04 -5.53
C GLY A 14 1.71 1.08 -4.55
N SER A 15 2.62 2.05 -4.46
CA SER A 15 2.45 3.26 -3.64
C SER A 15 1.33 4.17 -4.15
N TYR A 16 1.20 4.36 -5.48
CA TYR A 16 0.13 5.18 -6.05
C TYR A 16 -1.24 4.57 -5.75
N VAL A 17 -1.42 3.28 -6.04
CA VAL A 17 -2.68 2.57 -5.78
C VAL A 17 -2.99 2.56 -4.27
N GLY A 18 -2.00 2.24 -3.43
CA GLY A 18 -2.14 2.25 -1.98
C GLY A 18 -2.57 3.60 -1.43
N ALA A 19 -2.07 4.70 -1.99
CA ALA A 19 -2.47 6.05 -1.60
C ALA A 19 -3.96 6.33 -1.92
N PHE A 20 -4.49 5.91 -3.07
CA PHE A 20 -5.91 6.08 -3.38
C PHE A 20 -6.80 5.21 -2.50
N LEU A 21 -6.41 3.96 -2.24
CA LEU A 21 -7.14 3.05 -1.36
C LEU A 21 -7.18 3.60 0.08
N SER A 22 -6.04 4.07 0.59
CA SER A 22 -5.98 4.75 1.90
C SER A 22 -6.86 6.01 1.93
N ARG A 23 -6.85 6.81 0.85
CA ARG A 23 -7.67 8.03 0.74
C ARG A 23 -9.18 7.76 0.80
N ILE A 24 -9.65 6.62 0.31
CA ILE A 24 -11.08 6.24 0.37
C ILE A 24 -11.45 5.52 1.67
N GLY A 25 -10.49 5.33 2.59
CA GLY A 25 -10.73 4.79 3.93
C GLY A 25 -10.43 3.31 4.12
N GLU A 26 -9.70 2.69 3.18
CA GLU A 26 -9.23 1.30 3.34
C GLU A 26 -8.04 1.17 4.32
N ASP A 27 -7.92 0.01 4.96
CA ASP A 27 -6.80 -0.34 5.85
C ASP A 27 -5.69 -1.02 5.04
N VAL A 28 -4.82 -0.18 4.45
CA VAL A 28 -3.78 -0.61 3.51
C VAL A 28 -2.45 -0.86 4.22
N THR A 29 -1.85 -2.03 4.01
CA THR A 29 -0.48 -2.35 4.38
C THR A 29 0.39 -2.50 3.14
N LEU A 30 1.44 -1.68 3.01
CA LEU A 30 2.46 -1.82 1.97
C LEU A 30 3.55 -2.77 2.46
N ILE A 31 3.96 -3.71 1.61
CA ILE A 31 5.00 -4.71 1.90
C ILE A 31 6.02 -4.62 0.78
N ASP A 32 7.27 -4.25 1.10
CA ASP A 32 8.36 -4.26 0.13
C ASP A 32 9.45 -5.26 0.56
N MET A 33 10.09 -5.91 -0.42
CA MET A 33 11.19 -6.84 -0.18
C MET A 33 12.56 -6.14 -0.19
N TRP A 34 12.62 -4.91 -0.70
CA TRP A 34 13.79 -4.04 -0.65
C TRP A 34 13.69 -3.14 0.60
N PRO A 35 14.55 -3.37 1.62
CA PRO A 35 14.54 -2.56 2.85
C PRO A 35 14.72 -1.07 2.61
N GLU A 36 15.35 -0.69 1.50
CA GLU A 36 15.59 0.70 1.13
C GLU A 36 14.32 1.46 0.71
N HIS A 37 13.22 0.77 0.40
CA HIS A 37 11.94 1.37 0.00
C HIS A 37 11.00 1.67 1.17
N VAL A 38 11.26 1.13 2.36
CA VAL A 38 10.37 1.22 3.53
C VAL A 38 10.87 2.25 4.53
#